data_AF-A0A845ZEK1-F1
#
_entry.id   AF-A0A845ZEK1-F1
#
_cell.length_a   1.000
_cell.length_b   1.000
_cell.length_c   1.000
_cell.angle_alpha   90.00
_cell.angle_beta   90.00
_cell.angle_gamma   90.00
#
_symmetry.space_group_name_H-M   'P 1'
#
loop_
_entity.id
_entity.type
_entity.pdbx_description
1 polymer ?
#
loop_
_entity_poly.entity_id
_entity_poly.type
_entity_poly.pdbx_seq_one_letter_code
_entity_poly.pdbx_strand_id
1 'polypeptide(L)'
;FQQAIDDYSEALKINANESKAFIGRALAHYHLGHADDALSDYAEAIRLNPRDARASVGRGLIYFSQADFQRAWVNFDQALRINPDDAQAYLGRADSNAKLGKADDAILDYTAVLRLMPDDVNAYYNRALLHHERGDIDTALADYEQVSQRIPPDAALSYNMACLLTQKNQLEAAFAQLEQALTLGGESIAATAATDPDFAPLRGDARFAELVRE
;
A
#
# COMPACT_ATOMS: atom_id res chain seq x y z
N PHE A 1 25.78 0.74 1.39
CA PHE A 1 25.37 -0.27 0.41
C PHE A 1 26.47 -0.70 -0.55
N GLN A 2 27.30 0.19 -1.10
CA GLN A 2 28.40 -0.22 -2.00
C GLN A 2 29.35 -1.26 -1.36
N GLN A 3 29.81 -1.01 -0.13
CA GLN A 3 30.66 -1.98 0.58
C GLN A 3 29.99 -3.37 0.73
N ALA A 4 28.67 -3.43 0.93
CA ALA A 4 27.96 -4.70 1.00
C ALA A 4 27.98 -5.44 -0.35
N ILE A 5 27.88 -4.72 -1.47
CA ILE A 5 28.03 -5.32 -2.82
C ILE A 5 29.42 -5.93 -2.97
N ASP A 6 30.45 -5.19 -2.55
CA ASP A 6 31.84 -5.65 -2.63
C ASP A 6 32.05 -6.91 -1.76
N ASP A 7 31.60 -6.88 -0.50
CA ASP A 7 31.70 -8.00 0.44
C ASP A 7 30.96 -9.26 -0.06
N TYR A 8 29.73 -9.12 -0.55
CA TYR A 8 29.00 -10.27 -1.12
C TYR A 8 29.63 -10.76 -2.43
N SER A 9 30.25 -9.88 -3.22
CA SER A 9 30.96 -10.27 -4.43
C SER A 9 32.21 -11.08 -4.10
N GLU A 10 32.96 -10.72 -3.06
CA GLU A 10 34.06 -11.54 -2.56
C GLU A 10 33.57 -12.88 -2.00
N ALA A 11 32.46 -12.89 -1.25
CA ALA A 11 31.86 -14.13 -0.76
C ALA A 11 31.48 -15.08 -1.91
N LEU A 12 30.95 -14.54 -3.01
CA LEU A 12 30.58 -15.30 -4.20
C LEU A 12 31.79 -15.80 -5.01
N LYS A 13 32.96 -15.18 -4.90
CA LYS A 13 34.21 -15.74 -5.43
C LYS A 13 34.66 -16.98 -4.64
N ILE A 14 34.39 -17.02 -3.33
CA ILE A 14 34.73 -18.15 -2.46
C ILE A 14 33.70 -19.27 -2.64
N ASN A 15 32.41 -18.94 -2.68
CA ASN A 15 31.31 -19.87 -2.94
C ASN A 15 30.30 -19.29 -3.92
N ALA A 16 30.43 -19.66 -5.19
CA ALA A 16 29.57 -19.15 -6.27
C ALA A 16 28.11 -19.63 -6.21
N ASN A 17 27.77 -20.57 -5.32
CA ASN A 17 26.43 -21.11 -5.17
C ASN A 17 25.74 -20.66 -3.86
N GLU A 18 26.27 -19.64 -3.17
CA GLU A 18 25.68 -19.12 -1.93
C GLU A 18 24.47 -18.22 -2.22
N SER A 19 23.27 -18.82 -2.24
CA SER A 19 22.00 -18.11 -2.49
C SER A 19 21.79 -16.90 -1.57
N LYS A 20 22.19 -16.96 -0.30
CA LYS A 20 22.03 -15.82 0.63
C LYS A 20 22.92 -14.64 0.25
N ALA A 21 24.10 -14.87 -0.31
CA ALA A 21 25.00 -13.81 -0.77
C ALA A 21 24.40 -13.09 -1.98
N PHE A 22 23.77 -13.82 -2.91
CA PHE A 22 22.99 -13.21 -4.00
C PHE A 22 21.82 -12.38 -3.48
N ILE A 23 21.04 -12.87 -2.51
CA ILE A 23 19.94 -12.09 -1.90
C ILE A 23 20.46 -10.79 -1.28
N GLY A 24 21.54 -10.89 -0.49
CA GLY A 24 22.14 -9.74 0.18
C GLY A 24 22.70 -8.71 -0.80
N ARG A 25 23.34 -9.18 -1.88
CA ARG A 25 23.88 -8.31 -2.93
C ARG A 25 22.76 -7.66 -3.75
N ALA A 26 21.73 -8.41 -4.10
CA ALA A 26 20.55 -7.89 -4.78
C ALA A 26 19.87 -6.76 -4.00
N LEU A 27 19.69 -6.94 -2.68
CA LEU A 27 19.14 -5.90 -1.81
C LEU A 27 20.02 -4.64 -1.81
N ALA A 28 21.34 -4.80 -1.76
CA ALA A 28 22.25 -3.67 -1.82
C ALA A 28 22.25 -2.95 -3.18
N HIS A 29 22.18 -3.68 -4.30
CA HIS A 29 21.98 -3.12 -5.63
C HIS A 29 20.68 -2.33 -5.72
N TYR A 30 19.57 -2.88 -5.22
CA TYR A 30 18.27 -2.20 -5.21
C TYR A 30 18.31 -0.87 -4.47
N HIS A 31 18.92 -0.84 -3.27
CA HIS A 31 19.07 0.40 -2.49
C HIS A 31 19.97 1.46 -3.14
N LEU A 32 20.84 1.08 -4.09
CA LEU A 32 21.63 2.00 -4.89
C LEU A 32 20.98 2.38 -6.23
N GLY A 33 19.78 1.86 -6.52
CA GLY A 33 19.08 2.10 -7.79
C GLY A 33 19.57 1.23 -8.96
N HIS A 34 20.41 0.23 -8.70
CA HIS A 34 20.91 -0.71 -9.70
C HIS A 34 19.90 -1.87 -9.90
N ALA A 35 18.72 -1.54 -10.44
CA ALA A 35 17.59 -2.48 -10.52
C ALA A 35 17.90 -3.74 -11.35
N ASP A 36 18.59 -3.62 -12.47
CA ASP A 36 18.90 -4.76 -13.35
C ASP A 36 19.87 -5.75 -12.69
N ASP A 37 20.89 -5.26 -12.00
CA ASP A 37 21.81 -6.09 -11.22
C ASP A 37 21.07 -6.81 -10.09
N ALA A 38 20.19 -6.11 -9.39
CA ALA A 38 19.38 -6.69 -8.33
C ALA A 38 18.44 -7.79 -8.86
N LEU A 39 17.81 -7.59 -10.02
CA LEU A 39 16.97 -8.60 -10.67
C LEU A 39 17.78 -9.84 -11.07
N SER A 40 19.00 -9.64 -11.59
CA SER A 40 19.91 -10.73 -11.95
C SER A 40 20.29 -11.57 -10.71
N ASP A 41 20.70 -10.92 -9.63
CA ASP A 41 21.08 -11.59 -8.38
C ASP A 41 19.88 -12.30 -7.73
N TYR A 42 18.69 -11.69 -7.68
CA TYR A 42 17.50 -12.38 -7.17
C TYR A 42 17.11 -13.58 -8.04
N ALA A 43 17.25 -13.49 -9.37
CA ALA A 43 16.98 -14.62 -10.26
C ALA A 43 17.93 -15.78 -9.98
N GLU A 44 19.21 -15.49 -9.76
CA GLU A 44 20.21 -16.51 -9.40
C GLU A 44 19.97 -17.10 -8.01
N ALA A 45 19.59 -16.28 -7.03
CA ALA A 45 19.18 -16.74 -5.71
C ALA A 45 17.99 -17.70 -5.75
N ILE A 46 16.97 -17.40 -6.56
CA ILE A 46 15.79 -18.26 -6.80
C ILE A 46 16.21 -19.57 -7.47
N ARG A 47 17.11 -19.51 -8.46
CA ARG A 47 17.63 -20.70 -9.16
C ARG A 47 18.36 -21.64 -8.20
N LEU A 48 19.18 -21.07 -7.30
CA LEU A 48 19.97 -21.83 -6.34
C LEU A 48 19.14 -22.38 -5.17
N ASN A 49 18.17 -21.60 -4.68
CA ASN A 49 17.30 -22.01 -3.59
C ASN A 49 15.84 -21.55 -3.83
N PRO A 50 15.04 -22.34 -4.56
CA PRO A 50 13.65 -21.97 -4.88
C PRO A 50 12.70 -22.03 -3.67
N ARG A 51 13.18 -22.47 -2.49
CA ARG A 51 12.40 -22.51 -1.23
C ARG A 51 12.71 -21.33 -0.31
N ASP A 52 13.53 -20.37 -0.73
CA ASP A 52 13.74 -19.13 0.00
C ASP A 52 12.83 -18.03 -0.54
N ALA A 53 11.74 -17.75 0.16
CA ALA A 53 10.75 -16.77 -0.26
C ALA A 53 11.31 -15.34 -0.40
N ARG A 54 12.40 -15.01 0.32
CA ARG A 54 12.97 -13.65 0.36
C ARG A 54 13.41 -13.16 -1.02
N ALA A 55 13.95 -14.05 -1.84
CA ALA A 55 14.39 -13.69 -3.19
C ALA A 55 13.20 -13.35 -4.10
N SER A 56 12.09 -14.11 -3.98
CA SER A 56 10.85 -13.81 -4.68
C SER A 56 10.23 -12.50 -4.19
N VAL A 57 10.17 -12.25 -2.88
CA VAL A 57 9.67 -10.97 -2.33
C VAL A 57 10.50 -9.79 -2.85
N GLY A 58 11.83 -9.85 -2.74
CA GLY A 58 12.72 -8.79 -3.21
C GLY A 58 12.60 -8.49 -4.70
N ARG A 59 12.48 -9.54 -5.52
CA ARG A 59 12.24 -9.41 -6.96
C ARG A 59 10.86 -8.84 -7.28
N GLY A 60 9.84 -9.24 -6.52
CA GLY A 60 8.48 -8.70 -6.63
C GLY A 60 8.44 -7.20 -6.36
N LEU A 61 9.14 -6.71 -5.33
CA LEU A 61 9.24 -5.30 -5.01
C LEU A 61 9.87 -4.47 -6.15
N ILE A 62 10.90 -4.99 -6.82
CA ILE A 62 11.52 -4.29 -7.95
C ILE A 62 10.55 -4.18 -9.13
N TYR A 63 9.84 -5.27 -9.46
CA TYR A 63 8.84 -5.19 -10.53
C TYR A 63 7.69 -4.24 -10.16
N PHE A 64 7.29 -4.20 -8.89
CA PHE A 64 6.30 -3.26 -8.41
C PHE A 64 6.77 -1.81 -8.57
N SER A 65 8.02 -1.50 -8.19
CA SER A 65 8.59 -0.15 -8.36
C SER A 65 8.74 0.26 -9.84
N GLN A 66 8.84 -0.71 -10.74
CA GLN A 66 8.84 -0.51 -12.19
C GLN A 66 7.42 -0.44 -12.80
N ALA A 67 6.37 -0.42 -11.97
CA ALA A 67 4.97 -0.48 -12.36
C ALA A 67 4.57 -1.74 -13.16
N ASP A 68 5.38 -2.80 -13.12
CA ASP A 68 5.03 -4.11 -13.67
C ASP A 68 4.32 -4.95 -12.61
N PHE A 69 3.07 -4.56 -12.33
CA PHE A 69 2.26 -5.16 -11.28
C PHE A 69 1.96 -6.64 -11.53
N GLN A 70 1.90 -7.08 -12.79
CA GLN A 70 1.67 -8.49 -13.12
C GLN A 70 2.89 -9.35 -12.77
N ARG A 71 4.12 -8.92 -13.09
CA ARG A 71 5.33 -9.65 -12.66
C ARG A 71 5.55 -9.54 -11.15
N ALA A 72 5.21 -8.41 -10.54
CA ALA A 72 5.22 -8.26 -9.08
C ALA A 72 4.32 -9.30 -8.41
N TRP A 73 3.05 -9.37 -8.85
CA TRP A 73 2.07 -10.34 -8.36
C TRP A 73 2.56 -11.78 -8.46
N VAL A 74 3.14 -12.19 -9.59
CA VAL A 74 3.67 -13.57 -9.77
C VAL A 74 4.74 -13.90 -8.73
N ASN A 75 5.62 -12.95 -8.42
CA ASN A 75 6.69 -13.16 -7.46
C ASN A 75 6.18 -13.19 -6.02
N PHE A 76 5.23 -12.32 -5.65
CA PHE A 76 4.60 -12.38 -4.33
C PHE A 76 3.77 -13.65 -4.14
N ASP A 77 3.04 -14.08 -5.17
CA ASP A 77 2.31 -15.36 -5.16
C ASP A 77 3.25 -16.55 -4.97
N GLN A 78 4.40 -16.55 -5.66
CA GLN A 78 5.44 -17.56 -5.44
C GLN A 78 5.96 -17.54 -4.00
N ALA A 79 6.23 -16.36 -3.44
CA ALA A 79 6.67 -16.23 -2.05
C ALA A 79 5.64 -16.81 -1.07
N LEU A 80 4.35 -16.55 -1.28
CA LEU A 80 3.26 -17.06 -0.44
C LEU A 80 3.03 -18.57 -0.57
N ARG A 81 3.34 -19.18 -1.73
CA ARG A 81 3.35 -20.65 -1.86
C ARG A 81 4.47 -21.30 -1.06
N ILE A 82 5.56 -20.58 -0.81
CA ILE A 82 6.71 -21.04 -0.03
C ILE A 82 6.50 -20.78 1.46
N ASN A 83 6.07 -19.56 1.80
CA ASN A 83 5.78 -19.11 3.16
C ASN A 83 4.37 -18.48 3.21
N PRO A 84 3.33 -19.26 3.58
CA PRO A 84 1.95 -18.77 3.63
C PRO A 84 1.68 -17.73 4.72
N ASP A 85 2.59 -17.51 5.67
CA ASP A 85 2.46 -16.55 6.76
C ASP A 85 3.34 -15.30 6.56
N ASP A 86 3.73 -15.02 5.31
CA ASP A 86 4.52 -13.83 4.95
C ASP A 86 3.61 -12.60 4.72
N ALA A 87 3.48 -11.78 5.75
CA ALA A 87 2.64 -10.58 5.69
C ALA A 87 3.14 -9.55 4.65
N GLN A 88 4.46 -9.47 4.41
CA GLN A 88 5.02 -8.57 3.41
C GLN A 88 4.69 -9.03 1.99
N ALA A 89 4.72 -10.34 1.75
CA ALA A 89 4.32 -10.90 0.47
C ALA A 89 2.81 -10.70 0.21
N TYR A 90 1.95 -10.86 1.23
CA TYR A 90 0.54 -10.51 1.12
C TYR A 90 0.34 -9.04 0.80
N LEU A 91 1.03 -8.13 1.49
CA LEU A 91 0.91 -6.69 1.25
C LEU A 91 1.30 -6.33 -0.20
N GLY A 92 2.44 -6.82 -0.67
CA GLY A 92 2.88 -6.59 -2.05
C GLY A 92 1.92 -7.19 -3.09
N ARG A 93 1.31 -8.35 -2.81
CA ARG A 93 0.31 -8.95 -3.70
C ARG A 93 -1.01 -8.17 -3.69
N ALA A 94 -1.44 -7.67 -2.52
CA ALA A 94 -2.61 -6.81 -2.37
C ALA A 94 -2.45 -5.51 -3.17
N ASP A 95 -1.31 -4.82 -3.01
CA ASP A 95 -0.98 -3.61 -3.76
C ASP A 95 -0.97 -3.88 -5.27
N SER A 96 -0.37 -5.00 -5.69
CA SER A 96 -0.35 -5.40 -7.10
C SER A 96 -1.75 -5.68 -7.64
N ASN A 97 -2.59 -6.37 -6.88
CA ASN A 97 -3.98 -6.64 -7.25
C ASN A 97 -4.79 -5.34 -7.37
N ALA A 98 -4.64 -4.40 -6.43
CA ALA A 98 -5.29 -3.09 -6.48
C ALA A 98 -4.89 -2.32 -7.75
N LYS A 99 -3.60 -2.28 -8.09
CA LYS A 99 -3.11 -1.63 -9.32
C LYS A 99 -3.54 -2.32 -10.61
N LEU A 100 -3.85 -3.62 -10.55
CA LEU A 100 -4.41 -4.39 -11.65
C LEU A 100 -5.95 -4.32 -11.74
N GLY A 101 -6.61 -3.56 -10.86
CA GLY A 101 -8.07 -3.44 -10.81
C GLY A 101 -8.78 -4.68 -10.24
N LYS A 102 -8.05 -5.58 -9.57
CA LYS A 102 -8.58 -6.79 -8.94
C LYS A 102 -8.94 -6.52 -7.49
N ALA A 103 -9.97 -5.70 -7.29
CA ALA A 103 -10.36 -5.22 -5.96
C ALA A 103 -10.71 -6.35 -4.96
N ASP A 104 -11.41 -7.41 -5.40
CA ASP A 104 -11.74 -8.56 -4.54
C ASP A 104 -10.48 -9.24 -3.99
N ASP A 105 -9.55 -9.55 -4.89
CA ASP A 105 -8.31 -10.24 -4.54
C ASP A 105 -7.43 -9.37 -3.62
N ALA A 106 -7.41 -8.05 -3.86
CA ALA A 106 -6.69 -7.11 -3.01
C ALA A 106 -7.29 -7.04 -1.59
N ILE A 107 -8.62 -6.96 -1.46
CA ILE A 107 -9.29 -6.97 -0.14
C ILE A 107 -9.00 -8.26 0.63
N LEU A 108 -9.02 -9.41 -0.05
CA LEU A 108 -8.66 -10.69 0.56
C LEU A 108 -7.21 -10.70 1.07
N ASP A 109 -6.27 -10.20 0.28
CA ASP A 109 -4.87 -10.13 0.67
C ASP A 109 -4.62 -9.12 1.80
N TYR A 110 -5.21 -7.92 1.78
CA TYR A 110 -5.14 -6.99 2.92
C TYR A 110 -5.75 -7.57 4.19
N THR A 111 -6.82 -8.34 4.06
CA THR A 111 -7.41 -9.06 5.21
C THR A 111 -6.45 -10.10 5.77
N ALA A 112 -5.68 -10.78 4.92
CA ALA A 112 -4.61 -11.67 5.36
C ALA A 112 -3.46 -10.91 6.05
N VAL A 113 -3.08 -9.73 5.54
CA VAL A 113 -2.11 -8.83 6.21
C VAL A 113 -2.60 -8.50 7.61
N LEU A 114 -3.85 -8.03 7.76
CA LEU A 114 -4.41 -7.63 9.05
C LEU A 114 -4.61 -8.80 10.04
N ARG A 115 -4.73 -10.03 9.54
CA ARG A 115 -4.70 -11.23 10.40
C ARG A 115 -3.31 -11.47 10.99
N LEU A 116 -2.24 -11.23 10.22
CA LEU A 116 -0.85 -11.46 10.62
C LEU A 116 -0.25 -10.26 11.38
N MET A 117 -0.66 -9.05 11.00
CA MET A 117 -0.22 -7.77 11.54
C MET A 117 -1.46 -6.89 11.80
N PRO A 118 -2.15 -7.07 12.94
CA PRO A 118 -3.43 -6.41 13.23
C PRO A 118 -3.38 -4.88 13.34
N ASP A 119 -2.17 -4.32 13.41
CA ASP A 119 -1.91 -2.89 13.52
C ASP A 119 -1.33 -2.27 12.24
N ASP A 120 -1.33 -3.01 11.12
CA ASP A 120 -0.85 -2.47 9.84
C ASP A 120 -1.79 -1.39 9.29
N VAL A 121 -1.34 -0.15 9.42
CA VAL A 121 -2.09 1.05 9.03
C VAL A 121 -2.32 1.11 7.52
N ASN A 122 -1.34 0.70 6.71
CA ASN A 122 -1.45 0.75 5.26
C ASN A 122 -2.49 -0.24 4.75
N ALA A 123 -2.55 -1.43 5.35
CA ALA A 123 -3.54 -2.44 5.01
C ALA A 123 -4.96 -1.98 5.33
N TYR A 124 -5.20 -1.36 6.50
CA TYR A 124 -6.50 -0.74 6.79
C TYR A 124 -6.84 0.37 5.79
N TYR A 125 -5.92 1.30 5.56
CA TYR A 125 -6.17 2.44 4.67
C TYR A 125 -6.49 2.02 3.23
N ASN A 126 -5.69 1.12 2.66
CA ASN A 126 -5.89 0.67 1.29
C ASN A 126 -7.13 -0.23 1.16
N ARG A 127 -7.44 -1.05 2.16
CA ARG A 127 -8.67 -1.86 2.17
C ARG A 127 -9.91 -0.97 2.29
N ALA A 128 -9.86 0.07 3.11
CA ALA A 128 -10.93 1.08 3.23
C ALA A 128 -11.22 1.76 1.89
N LEU A 129 -10.19 2.17 1.14
CA LEU A 129 -10.35 2.74 -0.20
C LEU A 129 -11.10 1.78 -1.14
N LEU A 130 -10.73 0.51 -1.15
CA LEU A 130 -11.39 -0.49 -2.00
C LEU A 130 -12.84 -0.78 -1.56
N HIS A 131 -13.14 -0.75 -0.26
CA HIS A 131 -14.52 -0.85 0.22
C HIS A 131 -15.33 0.41 -0.15
N HIS A 132 -14.74 1.60 -0.08
CA HIS A 132 -15.38 2.83 -0.53
C HIS A 132 -15.73 2.76 -2.03
N GLU A 133 -14.79 2.37 -2.89
CA GLU A 133 -15.03 2.21 -4.33
C GLU A 133 -16.16 1.20 -4.65
N ARG A 134 -16.41 0.25 -3.75
CA ARG A 134 -17.51 -0.74 -3.86
C ARG A 134 -18.85 -0.25 -3.29
N GLY A 135 -18.87 0.90 -2.63
CA GLY A 135 -20.02 1.40 -1.88
C GLY A 135 -20.27 0.69 -0.55
N ASP A 136 -19.30 -0.08 -0.05
CA ASP A 136 -19.34 -0.70 1.28
C ASP A 136 -18.89 0.32 2.34
N ILE A 137 -19.74 1.33 2.53
CA ILE A 137 -19.46 2.51 3.36
C ILE A 137 -19.15 2.13 4.82
N ASP A 138 -19.89 1.16 5.37
CA ASP A 138 -19.73 0.76 6.78
C ASP A 138 -18.37 0.13 7.03
N THR A 139 -17.93 -0.78 6.15
CA THR A 139 -16.62 -1.43 6.28
C THR A 139 -15.49 -0.45 6.02
N ALA A 140 -15.64 0.43 5.03
CA ALA A 140 -14.65 1.48 4.75
C ALA A 140 -14.44 2.43 5.95
N LEU A 141 -15.52 2.91 6.57
CA LEU A 141 -15.45 3.75 7.76
C LEU A 141 -14.80 3.01 8.94
N ALA A 142 -15.16 1.73 9.17
CA ALA A 142 -14.55 0.94 10.23
C ALA A 142 -13.02 0.79 10.06
N ASP A 143 -12.56 0.56 8.82
CA ASP A 143 -11.12 0.50 8.54
C ASP A 143 -10.44 1.87 8.70
N TYR A 144 -11.06 2.96 8.25
CA TYR A 144 -10.51 4.30 8.50
C TYR A 144 -10.50 4.70 9.98
N GLU A 145 -11.44 4.23 10.78
CA GLU A 145 -11.39 4.39 12.24
C GLU A 145 -10.18 3.66 12.83
N GLN A 146 -9.82 2.49 12.30
CA GLN A 146 -8.59 1.78 12.71
C GLN A 146 -7.32 2.58 12.35
N VAL A 147 -7.31 3.29 11.22
CA VAL A 147 -6.22 4.21 10.83
C VAL A 147 -6.16 5.39 11.81
N SER A 148 -7.28 6.08 12.03
CA SER A 148 -7.38 7.27 12.91
C SER A 148 -6.98 7.00 14.36
N GLN A 149 -7.10 5.76 14.84
CA GLN A 149 -6.67 5.37 16.19
C GLN A 149 -5.15 5.19 16.31
N ARG A 150 -4.43 5.03 15.19
CA ARG A 150 -3.01 4.63 15.17
C ARG A 150 -2.08 5.71 14.68
N ILE A 151 -2.55 6.62 13.84
CA ILE A 151 -1.75 7.72 13.30
C ILE A 151 -2.41 9.08 13.57
N PRO A 152 -1.62 10.17 13.62
CA PRO A 152 -2.19 11.51 13.63
C PRO A 152 -3.10 11.73 12.41
N PRO A 153 -4.17 12.53 12.56
CA PRO A 153 -5.03 12.87 11.42
C PRO A 153 -4.24 13.49 10.28
N ASP A 154 -4.55 13.05 9.07
CA ASP A 154 -4.07 13.66 7.82
C ASP A 154 -5.25 14.15 6.98
N ALA A 155 -4.96 15.04 6.03
CA ALA A 155 -5.98 15.67 5.21
C ALA A 155 -6.75 14.67 4.34
N ALA A 156 -6.07 13.67 3.78
CA ALA A 156 -6.68 12.69 2.87
C ALA A 156 -7.59 11.72 3.61
N LEU A 157 -7.15 11.20 4.77
CA LEU A 157 -7.96 10.37 5.64
C LEU A 157 -9.23 11.10 6.09
N SER A 158 -9.08 12.33 6.59
CA SER A 158 -10.21 13.14 7.05
C SER A 158 -11.18 13.44 5.90
N TYR A 159 -10.66 13.73 4.71
CA TYR A 159 -11.46 13.96 3.51
C TYR A 159 -12.26 12.72 3.11
N ASN A 160 -11.61 11.55 3.02
CA ASN A 160 -12.26 10.30 2.66
C ASN A 160 -13.34 9.91 3.67
N MET A 161 -13.09 10.10 4.97
CA MET A 161 -14.10 9.89 6.01
C MET A 161 -15.27 10.87 5.85
N ALA A 162 -15.02 12.15 5.53
CA ALA A 162 -16.08 13.13 5.29
C ALA A 162 -16.98 12.75 4.11
N CYS A 163 -16.42 12.26 3.00
CA CYS A 163 -17.18 11.74 1.87
C CYS A 163 -18.12 10.61 2.29
N LEU A 164 -17.58 9.59 2.95
CA LEU A 164 -18.33 8.42 3.41
C LEU A 164 -19.42 8.78 4.44
N LEU A 165 -19.12 9.65 5.40
CA LEU A 165 -20.08 10.13 6.39
C LEU A 165 -21.21 10.95 5.74
N THR A 166 -20.90 11.70 4.68
CA THR A 166 -21.91 12.42 3.89
C THR A 166 -22.84 11.44 3.19
N GLN A 167 -22.31 10.43 2.51
CA GLN A 167 -23.10 9.38 1.85
C GLN A 167 -23.97 8.61 2.87
N LYS A 168 -23.49 8.41 4.10
CA LYS A 168 -24.23 7.80 5.22
C LYS A 168 -25.23 8.75 5.89
N ASN A 169 -25.35 9.99 5.43
CA ASN A 169 -26.19 11.05 6.01
C ASN A 169 -25.86 11.37 7.48
N GLN A 170 -24.59 11.19 7.89
CA GLN A 170 -24.07 11.57 9.20
C GLN A 170 -23.44 12.97 9.13
N LEU A 171 -24.27 13.97 8.83
CA LEU A 171 -23.82 15.29 8.37
C LEU A 171 -22.91 16.01 9.37
N GLU A 172 -23.21 15.96 10.68
CA GLU A 172 -22.37 16.63 11.69
C GLU A 172 -20.97 16.01 11.78
N ALA A 173 -20.87 14.68 11.69
CA ALA A 173 -19.59 14.00 11.66
C ALA A 173 -18.84 14.28 10.35
N ALA A 174 -19.56 14.35 9.23
CA ALA A 174 -19.00 14.70 7.93
C ALA A 174 -18.39 16.11 7.94
N PHE A 175 -19.09 17.09 8.52
CA PHE A 175 -18.59 18.46 8.66
C PHE A 175 -17.33 18.52 9.51
N ALA A 176 -17.31 17.85 10.67
CA ALA A 176 -16.13 17.81 11.53
C ALA A 176 -14.90 17.24 10.80
N GLN A 177 -15.08 16.18 10.02
CA GLN A 177 -14.01 15.57 9.22
C GLN A 177 -13.58 16.46 8.05
N LEU A 178 -14.51 17.13 7.37
CA LEU A 178 -14.20 18.05 6.28
C LEU A 178 -13.45 19.29 6.79
N GLU A 179 -13.85 19.85 7.93
CA GLU A 179 -13.14 20.94 8.61
C GLU A 179 -11.71 20.55 8.95
N GLN A 180 -11.52 19.34 9.49
CA GLN A 180 -10.20 18.80 9.79
C GLN A 180 -9.36 18.63 8.49
N ALA A 181 -9.96 18.11 7.42
CA ALA A 181 -9.30 17.96 6.13
C ALA A 181 -8.83 19.32 5.56
N LEU A 182 -9.68 20.34 5.60
CA LEU A 182 -9.38 21.70 5.14
C LEU A 182 -8.30 22.37 5.98
N THR A 183 -8.35 22.19 7.31
CA THR A 183 -7.33 22.71 8.23
C THR A 183 -5.94 22.14 7.93
N LEU A 184 -5.88 20.86 7.53
CA LEU A 184 -4.63 20.15 7.26
C LEU A 184 -4.14 20.32 5.81
N GLY A 185 -5.04 20.43 4.83
CA GLY A 185 -4.72 20.42 3.40
C GLY A 185 -4.90 21.74 2.65
N GLY A 186 -5.49 22.75 3.28
CA GLY A 186 -5.65 24.10 2.73
C GLY A 186 -6.53 24.18 1.47
N GLU A 187 -6.27 25.20 0.64
CA GLU A 187 -7.07 25.58 -0.53
C GLU A 187 -7.28 24.44 -1.55
N SER A 188 -6.30 23.54 -1.69
CA SER A 188 -6.42 22.39 -2.61
C SER A 188 -7.57 21.46 -2.22
N ILE A 189 -7.84 21.29 -0.92
CA ILE A 189 -8.95 20.46 -0.43
C ILE A 189 -10.28 21.18 -0.64
N ALA A 190 -10.33 22.51 -0.44
CA ALA A 190 -11.54 23.31 -0.65
C ALA A 190 -12.04 23.22 -2.09
N ALA A 191 -11.14 23.43 -3.06
CA ALA A 191 -11.46 23.32 -4.49
C ALA A 191 -11.95 21.92 -4.87
N THR A 192 -11.33 20.88 -4.29
CA THR A 192 -11.73 19.48 -4.53
C THR A 192 -13.14 19.24 -3.94
N ALA A 193 -13.37 19.58 -2.66
CA ALA A 193 -14.65 19.42 -1.97
C ALA A 193 -15.81 20.12 -2.71
N ALA A 194 -15.58 21.33 -3.24
CA ALA A 194 -16.61 22.08 -3.96
C ALA A 194 -17.17 21.35 -5.20
N THR A 195 -16.34 20.53 -5.85
CA THR A 195 -16.70 19.83 -7.09
C THR A 195 -16.99 18.35 -6.90
N ASP A 196 -16.55 17.76 -5.78
CA ASP A 196 -16.73 16.34 -5.48
C ASP A 196 -18.23 15.98 -5.37
N PRO A 197 -18.71 14.95 -6.10
CA PRO A 197 -20.11 14.50 -6.03
C PRO A 197 -20.52 13.94 -4.66
N ASP A 198 -19.58 13.45 -3.85
CA ASP A 198 -19.89 12.87 -2.53
C ASP A 198 -20.46 13.92 -1.57
N PHE A 199 -20.10 15.18 -1.76
CA PHE A 199 -20.63 16.30 -0.99
C PHE A 199 -21.90 16.91 -1.58
N ALA A 200 -22.50 16.32 -2.62
CA ALA A 200 -23.77 16.81 -3.17
C ALA A 200 -24.87 17.00 -2.10
N PRO A 201 -25.01 16.15 -1.06
CA PRO A 201 -25.95 16.37 0.03
C PRO A 201 -25.65 17.62 0.88
N LEU A 202 -24.39 18.07 0.95
CA LEU A 202 -23.99 19.23 1.76
C LEU A 202 -24.10 20.58 1.02
N ARG A 203 -24.22 20.58 -0.32
CA ARG A 203 -24.18 21.81 -1.14
C ARG A 203 -25.28 22.83 -0.82
N GLY A 204 -26.38 22.41 -0.21
CA GLY A 204 -27.45 23.30 0.24
C GLY A 204 -27.24 23.90 1.64
N ASP A 205 -26.24 23.44 2.40
CA ASP A 205 -25.94 23.91 3.76
C ASP A 205 -25.00 25.12 3.70
N ALA A 206 -25.35 26.19 4.42
CA ALA A 206 -24.57 27.41 4.46
C ALA A 206 -23.16 27.20 5.05
N ARG A 207 -23.00 26.26 5.98
CA ARG A 207 -21.70 25.88 6.55
C ARG A 207 -20.76 25.34 5.48
N PHE A 208 -21.27 24.46 4.62
CA PHE A 208 -20.48 23.91 3.53
C PHE A 208 -20.00 25.01 2.57
N ALA A 209 -20.88 25.93 2.21
CA ALA A 209 -20.54 27.07 1.35
C ALA A 209 -19.57 28.10 1.99
N GLU A 210 -19.40 28.06 3.31
CA GLU A 210 -18.37 28.81 4.03
C GLU A 210 -17.04 28.06 4.05
N LEU A 211 -17.08 26.74 4.31
CA LEU A 211 -15.90 25.88 4.36
C LEU A 211 -15.14 25.77 3.04
N VAL A 212 -15.85 25.77 1.91
CA VAL A 212 -15.23 25.63 0.58
C VAL A 212 -15.01 26.97 -0.13
N ARG A 213 -15.19 28.10 0.57
CA ARG A 213 -14.97 29.43 0.02
C ARG A 213 -13.48 29.77 0.03
N GLU A 214 -12.96 30.20 -1.11
CA GLU A 214 -11.61 30.78 -1.26
C GLU A 214 -11.45 32.06 -0.44
#